data_AF-A0A946HSQ6-F1
#
_entry.id   AF-A0A946HSQ6-F1
#
_cell.length_a   1.000
_cell.length_b   1.000
_cell.length_c   1.000
_cell.angle_alpha   90.00
_cell.angle_beta   90.00
_cell.angle_gamma   90.00
#
_symmetry.space_group_name_H-M   'P 1'
#
loop_
_entity.id
_entity.type
_entity.pdbx_description
1 polymer ?
#
loop_
_entity_poly.entity_id
_entity_poly.type
_entity_poly.pdbx_seq_one_letter_code
_entity_poly.pdbx_strand_id
1 'polypeptide(L)'
;MMLNFVGILFVLVIVALLVGGVLLIKGSWQPFKDEEGNPIPFTEKEKWSVGAFVAAAVIGVCTLFLATDHPWVKKMKGRRV
;
A
#
# COMPACT_ATOMS: atom_id res chain seq x y z
N MET A 1 -5.73 11.04 22.37
CA MET A 1 -6.38 9.93 21.63
C MET A 1 -6.22 10.04 20.11
N MET A 2 -6.41 11.21 19.48
CA MET A 2 -6.27 11.36 18.01
C MET A 2 -4.86 11.06 17.45
N LEU A 3 -3.80 11.29 18.23
CA LEU A 3 -2.40 11.09 17.78
C LEU A 3 -2.08 9.64 17.40
N ASN A 4 -2.62 8.68 18.14
CA ASN A 4 -2.42 7.25 17.87
C ASN A 4 -3.28 6.80 16.69
N PHE A 5 -4.46 7.40 16.52
CA PHE A 5 -5.42 7.00 15.50
C PHE A 5 -4.87 7.21 14.08
N VAL A 6 -4.26 8.37 13.81
CA VAL A 6 -3.69 8.66 12.47
C VAL A 6 -2.52 7.75 12.13
N GLY A 7 -1.62 7.48 13.10
CA GLY A 7 -0.51 6.55 12.90
C GLY A 7 -0.98 5.11 12.69
N ILE A 8 -1.98 4.67 13.46
CA ILE A 8 -2.59 3.34 13.29
C ILE A 8 -3.25 3.22 11.92
N LEU A 9 -4.00 4.25 11.48
CA LEU A 9 -4.64 4.27 10.17
C LEU A 9 -3.61 4.18 9.04
N PHE A 10 -2.49 4.90 9.15
CA PHE A 10 -1.40 4.85 8.18
C PHE A 10 -0.78 3.45 8.09
N VAL A 11 -0.48 2.82 9.23
CA VAL A 11 0.03 1.45 9.27
C VAL A 11 -0.98 0.48 8.67
N LEU A 12 -2.28 0.63 8.97
CA LEU A 12 -3.34 -0.19 8.39
C LEU A 12 -3.42 -0.05 6.87
N VAL A 13 -3.26 1.16 6.32
CA VAL A 13 -3.25 1.39 4.86
C VAL A 13 -2.06 0.70 4.20
N ILE A 14 -0.85 0.81 4.78
CA ILE A 14 0.33 0.10 4.25
C ILE A 14 0.13 -1.41 4.29
N VAL A 15 -0.35 -1.94 5.42
CA VAL A 15 -0.62 -3.37 5.57
C VAL A 15 -1.67 -3.83 4.54
N ALA A 16 -2.74 -3.05 4.32
CA ALA A 16 -3.74 -3.36 3.32
C ALA A 16 -3.17 -3.38 1.89
N LEU A 17 -2.30 -2.43 1.53
CA LEU A 17 -1.62 -2.40 0.22
C LEU A 17 -0.70 -3.60 0.02
N LEU A 18 0.07 -3.97 1.05
CA LEU A 18 0.96 -5.14 1.00
C LEU A 18 0.17 -6.45 0.91
N VAL A 19 -0.85 -6.62 1.75
CA VAL A 19 -1.69 -7.83 1.74
C VAL A 19 -2.45 -7.94 0.42
N GLY A 20 -3.05 -6.85 -0.07
CA GLY A 20 -3.72 -6.81 -1.37
C GLY A 20 -2.77 -7.15 -2.53
N GLY A 21 -1.57 -6.55 -2.53
CA GLY A 21 -0.54 -6.84 -3.52
C GLY A 21 -0.08 -8.31 -3.51
N VAL A 22 0.16 -8.87 -2.31
CA VAL A 22 0.54 -10.28 -2.17
C VAL A 22 -0.58 -11.20 -2.63
N LEU A 23 -1.84 -10.92 -2.29
CA LEU A 23 -2.99 -11.73 -2.72
C LEU A 23 -3.16 -11.76 -4.24
N LEU A 24 -2.91 -10.62 -4.90
CA LEU A 24 -2.90 -10.51 -6.36
C LEU A 24 -1.75 -11.35 -6.98
N ILE A 25 -0.54 -11.26 -6.41
CA ILE A 25 0.63 -11.99 -6.92
C ILE A 25 0.48 -13.51 -6.71
N LYS A 26 -0.06 -13.92 -5.56
CA LYS A 26 -0.30 -15.34 -5.22
C LYS A 26 -1.41 -15.96 -6.05
N GLY A 27 -2.16 -15.17 -6.83
CA GLY A 27 -3.32 -15.65 -7.59
C GLY A 27 -4.50 -16.06 -6.71
N SER A 28 -4.48 -15.75 -5.42
CA SER A 28 -5.61 -16.03 -4.51
C SER A 28 -6.78 -15.08 -4.76
N TRP A 29 -6.50 -13.92 -5.36
CA TRP A 29 -7.50 -12.96 -5.79
C TRP A 29 -7.17 -12.51 -7.20
N GLN A 30 -8.02 -12.87 -8.17
CA GLN A 30 -7.88 -12.49 -9.56
C GLN A 30 -9.09 -11.61 -9.91
N PRO A 31 -8.92 -10.28 -9.91
CA PRO A 31 -10.01 -9.36 -10.23
C PRO A 31 -10.39 -9.39 -11.72
N PHE A 32 -9.49 -9.89 -12.58
CA PHE A 32 -9.71 -10.02 -14.01
C PHE A 32 -10.16 -11.45 -14.36
N LYS A 33 -11.33 -11.52 -14.97
CA LYS A 33 -11.91 -12.74 -15.54
C LYS A 33 -12.01 -12.56 -17.05
N ASP A 34 -11.85 -13.64 -17.80
CA ASP A 34 -12.12 -13.63 -19.23
C ASP A 34 -13.63 -13.58 -19.51
N GLU A 35 -14.01 -13.55 -20.79
CA GLU A 35 -15.41 -13.54 -21.23
C GLU A 35 -16.18 -14.80 -20.78
N GLU A 36 -15.46 -15.86 -20.43
CA GLU A 36 -15.99 -17.14 -19.95
C GLU A 36 -16.07 -17.22 -18.41
N GLY A 37 -15.62 -16.17 -17.71
CA GLY A 37 -15.63 -16.08 -16.26
C GLY A 37 -14.47 -16.80 -15.56
N ASN A 38 -13.51 -17.34 -16.32
CA ASN A 38 -12.32 -17.99 -15.78
C ASN A 38 -11.30 -16.95 -15.29
N PRO A 39 -10.54 -17.26 -14.23
CA PRO A 39 -9.52 -16.37 -13.74
C PRO A 39 -8.34 -16.28 -14.72
N ILE A 40 -7.98 -15.09 -15.17
CA ILE A 40 -6.81 -14.90 -16.05
C ILE A 40 -5.55 -14.93 -15.17
N PRO A 41 -4.65 -15.94 -15.32
CA PRO A 41 -3.41 -15.97 -14.56
C PRO A 41 -2.49 -14.84 -15.02
N PHE A 42 -2.04 -14.02 -14.07
CA PHE A 42 -1.01 -13.04 -14.35
C PHE A 42 0.27 -13.75 -14.82
N THR A 43 0.81 -13.30 -15.94
CA THR A 43 2.14 -13.67 -16.43
C THR A 43 3.21 -13.20 -15.45
N GLU A 44 4.42 -13.78 -15.49
CA GLU A 44 5.51 -13.38 -14.60
C GLU A 44 5.84 -11.89 -14.71
N LYS A 45 5.76 -11.32 -15.93
CA LYS A 45 5.96 -9.89 -16.17
C LYS A 45 4.90 -9.03 -15.47
N GLU A 46 3.64 -9.46 -15.50
CA GLU A 46 2.56 -8.75 -14.82
C GLU A 46 2.68 -8.83 -13.30
N LYS A 47 3.09 -9.98 -12.75
CA LYS A 47 3.36 -10.11 -11.30
C LYS A 47 4.48 -9.17 -10.85
N TRP A 48 5.54 -9.04 -11.65
CA TRP A 48 6.61 -8.06 -11.41
C TRP A 48 6.11 -6.62 -11.49
N SER A 49 5.30 -6.29 -12.49
CA SER A 49 4.67 -4.97 -12.61
C SER A 49 3.77 -4.65 -11.42
N VAL A 50 2.91 -5.59 -10.99
CA VAL A 50 2.06 -5.45 -9.79
C VAL A 50 2.91 -5.23 -8.54
N GLY A 51 3.99 -6.01 -8.36
CA GLY A 51 4.94 -5.80 -7.27
C GLY A 51 5.56 -4.40 -7.29
N ALA A 52 5.99 -3.92 -8.47
CA ALA A 52 6.53 -2.57 -8.64
C ALA A 52 5.48 -1.47 -8.34
N PHE A 53 4.24 -1.65 -8.77
CA PHE A 53 3.14 -0.72 -8.46
C PHE A 53 2.83 -0.68 -6.96
N VAL A 54 2.80 -1.84 -6.29
CA VAL A 54 2.60 -1.92 -4.83
C VAL A 54 3.74 -1.23 -4.10
N ALA A 55 4.99 -1.47 -4.50
CA ALA A 55 6.15 -0.80 -3.92
C ALA A 55 6.07 0.72 -4.12
N ALA A 56 5.72 1.19 -5.33
CA ALA A 56 5.56 2.61 -5.63
C ALA A 56 4.42 3.24 -4.81
N ALA A 57 3.30 2.55 -4.64
CA ALA A 57 2.18 3.01 -3.81
C ALA A 57 2.58 3.14 -2.33
N VAL A 58 3.29 2.14 -1.79
CA VAL A 58 3.82 2.19 -0.41
C VAL A 58 4.78 3.36 -0.25
N ILE A 59 5.70 3.56 -1.20
CA ILE A 59 6.62 4.71 -1.18
C ILE A 59 5.82 6.01 -1.19
N GLY A 60 4.86 6.19 -2.12
CA GLY A 60 4.05 7.39 -2.22
C GLY A 60 3.28 7.71 -0.93
N VAL A 61 2.69 6.69 -0.31
CA VAL A 61 2.01 6.80 0.98
C VAL A 61 2.98 7.23 2.08
N CYS A 62 4.18 6.64 2.14
CA CYS A 62 5.25 7.07 3.05
C CYS A 62 5.69 8.52 2.79
N THR A 63 5.82 8.95 1.54
CA THR A 63 6.22 10.33 1.21
C THR A 63 5.15 11.33 1.62
N LEU A 64 3.87 11.02 1.39
CA LEU A 64 2.74 11.84 1.84
C LEU A 64 2.70 11.94 3.37
N PHE A 65 2.90 10.83 4.05
CA PHE A 65 2.96 10.80 5.51
C PHE A 65 4.15 11.60 6.06
N LEU A 66 5.32 11.46 5.46
CA LEU A 66 6.45 12.33 5.78
C LEU A 66 6.09 13.78 5.46
N ALA A 67 5.43 14.11 4.36
CA ALA A 67 5.07 15.50 4.03
C ALA A 67 4.06 16.13 5.01
N THR A 68 3.29 15.34 5.74
CA THR A 68 2.31 15.90 6.70
C THR A 68 2.97 16.67 7.85
N ASP A 69 2.34 17.81 8.17
CA ASP A 69 2.72 18.68 9.29
C ASP A 69 2.13 18.22 10.64
N HIS A 70 1.69 16.96 10.72
CA HIS A 70 1.09 16.42 11.94
C HIS A 70 2.08 16.52 13.11
N PRO A 71 1.66 16.96 14.33
CA PRO A 71 2.56 17.24 15.45
C PRO A 71 3.52 16.10 15.80
N TRP A 72 3.03 14.85 15.66
CA TRP A 72 3.84 13.65 15.86
C TRP A 72 4.94 13.46 14.81
N VAL A 73 4.63 13.72 13.53
CA VAL A 73 5.59 13.65 12.42
C VAL A 73 6.62 14.77 12.55
N LYS A 74 6.20 15.98 12.94
CA LYS A 74 7.11 17.10 13.26
C LYS A 74 8.06 16.75 14.40
N LYS A 75 7.54 16.12 15.47
CA LYS A 75 8.34 15.62 16.61
C LYS A 75 9.36 14.56 16.19
N MET A 76 8.98 13.61 15.33
CA MET A 76 9.93 12.62 14.77
C MET A 76 10.96 13.24 13.83
N LYS A 77 10.59 14.29 13.09
CA LYS A 77 11.50 15.03 12.19
C LYS A 77 12.45 15.99 12.91
N GLY A 78 12.33 16.16 14.23
CA GLY A 78 13.10 17.15 14.97
C GLY A 78 12.81 18.60 14.57
N ARG A 79 11.73 18.87 13.82
CA ARG A 79 11.27 20.25 13.58
C ARG A 79 10.62 20.73 14.87
N ARG A 80 11.20 21.80 15.47
CA ARG A 80 10.68 22.44 16.68
C ARG A 80 9.17 22.66 16.54
N VAL A 81 8.43 22.13 17.52
CA VAL A 81 6.96 22.21 17.64
C VAL A 81 6.56 23.63 17.99
#